data_AF-A0A849PTP5-F1
#
_entry.id   AF-A0A849PTP5-F1
#
_cell.length_a   1.000
_cell.length_b   1.000
_cell.length_c   1.000
_cell.angle_alpha   90.00
_cell.angle_beta   90.00
_cell.angle_gamma   90.00
#
_symmetry.space_group_name_H-M   'P 1'
#
loop_
_entity.id
_entity.type
_entity.pdbx_description
1 polymer ?
#
loop_
_entity_poly.entity_id
_entity_poly.type
_entity_poly.pdbx_seq_one_letter_code
_entity_poly.pdbx_strand_id
1 'polypeptide(L)' 'MDDKKLFWIFGTLQTLTLIAIIYLIFRSLNIMAGVSTIGPDTQIVLSVLFPMFLLAVEYMIYTKD' A
#
# COMPACT_ATOMS: atom_id res chain seq x y z
N MET A 1 10.49 -19.00 -15.39
CA MET A 1 9.73 -18.82 -14.13
C MET A 1 8.36 -18.35 -14.56
N ASP A 2 7.27 -19.00 -14.17
CA ASP A 2 5.93 -18.63 -14.67
C ASP A 2 5.67 -17.14 -14.42
N ASP A 3 5.26 -16.38 -15.43
CA ASP A 3 5.09 -14.92 -15.31
C ASP A 3 4.09 -14.57 -14.18
N LYS A 4 3.13 -15.46 -13.95
CA LYS A 4 2.18 -15.39 -12.83
C LYS A 4 2.86 -15.48 -11.45
N LYS A 5 3.93 -16.26 -11.30
CA LYS A 5 4.72 -16.31 -10.05
C LYS A 5 5.53 -15.04 -9.86
N LEU A 6 6.09 -14.49 -10.94
CA LEU A 6 6.78 -13.20 -10.91
C LEU A 6 5.84 -12.08 -10.47
N PHE A 7 4.63 -12.02 -11.03
CA PHE A 7 3.59 -11.07 -10.62
C PHE A 7 3.29 -11.16 -9.13
N TRP A 8 3.04 -12.36 -8.60
CA TRP A 8 2.72 -12.51 -7.18
C TRP A 8 3.87 -12.12 -6.24
N ILE A 9 5.12 -12.41 -6.62
CA ILE A 9 6.29 -12.04 -5.81
C ILE A 9 6.48 -10.51 -5.81
N PHE A 10 6.54 -9.90 -7.00
CA PHE A 10 6.81 -8.47 -7.13
C PHE A 10 5.62 -7.62 -6.69
N GLY A 11 4.40 -8.00 -7.04
CA GLY A 11 3.18 -7.30 -6.63
C GLY A 11 2.98 -7.32 -5.11
N THR A 12 3.23 -8.45 -4.45
CA THR A 12 3.14 -8.51 -2.98
C THR A 12 4.24 -7.67 -2.33
N LEU A 13 5.48 -7.74 -2.83
CA LEU A 13 6.60 -6.96 -2.31
C LEU A 13 6.37 -5.45 -2.48
N GLN A 14 5.88 -5.02 -3.65
CA GLN A 14 5.48 -3.65 -3.93
C GLN A 14 4.38 -3.19 -2.98
N THR A 15 3.35 -4.02 -2.78
CA THR A 15 2.23 -3.71 -1.89
C THR A 15 2.69 -3.49 -0.46
N LEU A 16 3.48 -4.41 0.10
CA LEU A 16 4.01 -4.28 1.46
C LEU A 16 4.90 -3.03 1.61
N THR A 17 5.71 -2.74 0.60
CA THR A 17 6.57 -1.56 0.59
C THR A 17 5.74 -0.28 0.57
N LEU A 18 4.69 -0.23 -0.24
CA LEU A 18 3.78 0.92 -0.32
C LEU A 18 3.02 1.14 0.99
N ILE A 19 2.54 0.07 1.64
CA ILE A 19 1.91 0.16 2.96
C ILE A 19 2.86 0.85 3.95
N ALA A 20 4.10 0.38 4.02
CA ALA A 20 5.11 0.95 4.92
C ALA A 20 5.40 2.43 4.62
N ILE A 21 5.57 2.78 3.34
CA ILE A 21 5.84 4.16 2.92
C ILE A 21 4.68 5.08 3.29
N ILE A 22 3.45 4.71 2.95
CA ILE A 22 2.26 5.54 3.23
C ILE A 22 2.08 5.70 4.74
N TYR A 23 2.24 4.63 5.51
CA TYR A 23 2.20 4.70 6.96
C TYR A 23 3.25 5.65 7.53
N LEU A 24 4.50 5.60 7.02
CA LEU A 24 5.57 6.49 7.47
C LEU A 24 5.30 7.95 7.10
N ILE A 25 4.73 8.22 5.93
CA ILE A 25 4.34 9.56 5.50
C ILE A 25 3.32 10.14 6.49
N PHE A 26 2.22 9.42 6.75
CA PHE A 26 1.20 9.91 7.68
C PHE A 26 1.74 10.06 9.11
N ARG A 27 2.58 9.13 9.57
CA ARG A 27 3.25 9.26 10.86
C ARG A 27 4.11 10.51 10.93
N SER A 28 4.90 10.77 9.89
CA SER A 28 5.78 11.93 9.83
C SER A 28 4.99 13.23 9.79
N LEU A 29 3.88 13.26 9.03
CA LEU A 29 2.97 14.41 8.97
C LEU A 29 2.30 14.69 10.33
N ASN A 30 1.84 13.65 11.03
CA ASN A 30 1.29 13.78 12.38
C ASN A 30 2.32 14.34 13.38
N ILE A 31 3.59 13.90 13.30
CA ILE A 31 4.67 14.42 14.15
C ILE A 31 4.96 15.89 13.82
N MET A 32 5.06 16.24 12.53
CA MET A 32 5.35 17.61 12.09
C MET A 32 4.23 18.59 12.44
N ALA A 33 2.97 18.16 12.41
CA ALA A 33 1.82 19.00 12.72
C ALA A 33 1.72 19.35 14.22
N GLY A 34 2.38 18.60 15.11
CA GLY A 34 2.28 18.78 16.57
C GLY A 34 0.91 18.42 17.17
N VAL A 35 -0.08 18.12 16.32
CA VAL A 35 -1.42 17.61 16.63
C VAL A 35 -1.72 16.45 15.69
N SER A 36 -2.39 15.41 16.22
CA SER A 36 -2.79 14.25 15.41
C SER A 36 -3.91 14.68 14.45
N THR A 37 -3.54 15.03 13.22
CA THR A 37 -4.46 15.37 12.14
C THR A 37 -5.13 14.12 11.58
N ILE A 38 -4.44 12.99 11.62
CA ILE A 38 -4.95 11.67 11.21
C ILE A 38 -4.84 10.74 12.41
N GLY A 39 -5.97 10.20 12.86
CA GLY A 39 -5.99 9.20 13.93
C GLY A 39 -5.28 7.90 13.49
N PRO A 40 -4.71 7.13 14.44
CA PRO A 40 -3.96 5.91 14.12
C PRO A 40 -4.78 4.88 13.35
N ASP A 41 -6.07 4.74 13.67
CA ASP A 41 -6.97 3.83 12.96
C ASP A 41 -7.14 4.22 11.49
N THR A 42 -7.42 5.51 11.23
CA THR A 42 -7.54 6.05 9.87
C THR A 42 -6.22 5.94 9.10
N GLN A 43 -5.09 6.17 9.77
CA GLN A 43 -3.76 6.01 9.18
C GLN A 43 -3.51 4.57 8.72
N ILE A 44 -3.84 3.58 9.55
CA ILE A 44 -3.70 2.17 9.21
C ILE A 44 -4.62 1.82 8.04
N VAL A 45 -5.90 2.20 8.13
CA VAL A 45 -6.89 1.93 7.07
C VAL A 45 -6.43 2.50 5.74
N LEU A 46 -6.02 3.77 5.69
CA LEU A 46 -5.54 4.39 4.45
C LEU A 46 -4.26 3.74 3.92
N SER A 47 -3.32 3.42 4.81
CA SER A 47 -2.05 2.79 4.41
C SER A 47 -2.23 1.38 3.86
N VAL A 48 -3.28 0.66 4.25
CA VAL A 48 -3.56 -0.71 3.77
C VAL A 48 -4.52 -0.73 2.59
N LEU A 49 -5.60 0.06 2.66
CA LEU A 49 -6.67 0.06 1.65
C LEU A 49 -6.15 0.51 0.29
N PHE A 50 -5.30 1.55 0.26
CA PHE A 50 -4.78 2.09 -0.99
C PHE A 50 -3.87 1.09 -1.74
N PRO A 51 -2.83 0.51 -1.13
CA PRO A 51 -1.99 -0.50 -1.79
C PRO A 51 -2.74 -1.78 -2.14
N MET A 52 -3.70 -2.22 -1.31
CA MET A 52 -4.55 -3.38 -1.62
C MET A 52 -5.40 -3.15 -2.87
N PHE A 53 -6.01 -1.97 -3.00
CA PHE A 53 -6.80 -1.64 -4.19
C PHE A 53 -5.93 -1.58 -5.44
N LEU A 54 -4.72 -1.02 -5.31
CA LEU A 54 -3.75 -0.98 -6.39
C LEU A 54 -3.34 -2.38 -6.85
N LEU A 55 -3.02 -3.29 -5.92
CA LEU A 55 -2.72 -4.69 -6.23
C LEU A 55 -3.88 -5.41 -6.93
N ALA A 56 -5.12 -5.14 -6.49
CA ALA A 56 -6.31 -5.71 -7.12
C ALA A 56 -6.49 -5.22 -8.56
N VAL A 57 -6.26 -3.93 -8.83
CA VAL A 57 -6.28 -3.37 -10.18
C VAL A 57 -5.17 -3.97 -11.04
N GLU A 58 -3.97 -4.06 -10.52
CA GLU A 58 -2.82 -4.63 -11.22
C GLU A 58 -3.06 -6.10 -11.58
N TYR A 59 -3.66 -6.87 -10.66
CA TYR A 59 -4.07 -8.25 -10.90
C TYR A 59 -5.13 -8.36 -11.99
N MET A 60 -6.13 -7.46 -12.00
CA MET A 60 -7.17 -7.43 -13.04
C MET A 60 -6.59 -7.12 -14.42
N ILE A 61 -5.61 -6.21 -14.51
CA ILE A 61 -4.92 -5.90 -15.77
C ILE A 61 -4.12 -7.12 -16.22
N TYR A 62 -3.30 -7.67 -15.33
CA TYR A 62 -2.42 -8.79 -15.61
C TYR A 62 -3.15 -10.10 -15.95
N THR A 63 -4.38 -10.28 -15.47
CA THR A 63 -5.22 -11.46 -15.77
C THR A 63 -6.03 -11.28 -17.07
N LYS A 64 -6.13 -10.04 -17.57
CA LYS A 64 -6.87 -9.75 -18.80
C LYS A 64 -6.06 -10.01 -20.07
N ASP A 65 -4.73 -9.96 -19.95
CA ASP A 65 -3.76 -10.40 -20.95
C ASP A 65 -3.40 -11.89 -20.74
#